data_AF-A0A318STY3-F1
#
_entry.id   AF-A0A318STY3-F1
#
_cell.length_a   1.000
_cell.length_b   1.000
_cell.length_c   1.000
_cell.angle_alpha   90.00
_cell.angle_beta   90.00
_cell.angle_gamma   90.00
#
_symmetry.space_group_name_H-M   'P 1'
#
loop_
_entity.id
_entity.type
_entity.pdbx_description
1 polymer ?
#
loop_
_entity_poly.entity_id
_entity_poly.type
_entity_poly.pdbx_seq_one_letter_code
_entity_poly.pdbx_strand_id
1 'polypeptide(L)'
;MYTAMLGAHGGFAFLAMILTLGWAALVLVAPKPVPATGPSPLQRGVYGGAMGMTGLVGLLGLVMVMMGNWAGAGFAWVGLMLVVLHAVAGARSRRALASGAKSRATVLAALQVLTLLLSWWLMVAKPF
;
A
#
# COMPACT_ATOMS: atom_id res chain seq x y z
N MET A 1 25.82 -4.73 -0.49
CA MET A 1 24.69 -4.66 0.47
C MET A 1 23.58 -3.73 -0.01
N TYR A 2 23.89 -2.46 -0.33
CA TYR A 2 22.92 -1.50 -0.87
C TYR A 2 22.17 -1.99 -2.12
N THR A 3 22.88 -2.58 -3.10
CA THR A 3 22.28 -3.13 -4.33
C THR A 3 21.25 -4.24 -4.08
N ALA A 4 21.52 -5.14 -3.14
CA ALA A 4 20.58 -6.20 -2.75
C ALA A 4 19.34 -5.61 -2.05
N MET A 5 19.52 -4.59 -1.20
CA MET A 5 18.40 -3.89 -0.55
C MET A 5 17.54 -3.12 -1.55
N LEU A 6 18.16 -2.49 -2.56
CA LEU A 6 17.46 -1.80 -3.65
C LEU A 6 16.62 -2.79 -4.47
N GLY A 7 17.19 -3.95 -4.81
CA GLY A 7 16.45 -5.02 -5.48
C GLY A 7 15.28 -5.55 -4.65
N ALA A 8 15.48 -5.80 -3.36
CA ALA A 8 14.42 -6.23 -2.45
C ALA A 8 13.31 -5.19 -2.29
N HIS A 9 13.68 -3.91 -2.17
CA HIS A 9 12.73 -2.80 -2.10
C HIS A 9 11.87 -2.71 -3.35
N GLY A 10 12.46 -2.82 -4.54
CA GLY A 10 11.72 -2.90 -5.80
C GLY A 10 10.78 -4.10 -5.87
N GLY A 11 11.25 -5.29 -5.48
CA GLY A 11 10.46 -6.52 -5.45
C GLY A 11 9.25 -6.44 -4.50
N PHE A 12 9.45 -5.97 -3.27
CA PHE A 12 8.35 -5.77 -2.33
C PHE A 12 7.39 -4.66 -2.78
N ALA A 13 7.88 -3.62 -3.44
CA ALA A 13 7.02 -2.57 -3.98
C ALA A 13 6.12 -3.10 -5.10
N PHE A 14 6.62 -4.01 -5.94
CA PHE A 14 5.83 -4.69 -6.94
C PHE A 14 4.76 -5.61 -6.32
N LEU A 15 5.12 -6.42 -5.32
CA LEU A 15 4.15 -7.27 -4.60
C LEU A 15 3.08 -6.44 -3.87
N ALA A 16 3.49 -5.35 -3.22
CA ALA A 16 2.58 -4.39 -2.60
C ALA A 16 1.58 -3.83 -3.63
N MET A 17 2.04 -3.53 -4.85
CA MET A 17 1.19 -3.03 -5.93
C MET A 17 0.12 -4.05 -6.32
N ILE A 18 0.53 -5.28 -6.62
CA ILE A 18 -0.40 -6.35 -7.01
C ILE A 18 -1.45 -6.59 -5.93
N LEU A 19 -1.02 -6.69 -4.67
CA LEU A 19 -1.92 -6.98 -3.56
C LEU A 19 -2.87 -5.80 -3.28
N THR A 20 -2.42 -4.57 -3.46
CA THR A 20 -3.28 -3.38 -3.31
C THR A 20 -4.31 -3.29 -4.42
N LEU A 21 -3.92 -3.56 -5.66
CA LEU A 21 -4.86 -3.66 -6.79
C LEU A 21 -5.85 -4.79 -6.57
N GLY A 22 -5.38 -5.95 -6.09
CA GLY A 22 -6.21 -7.08 -5.71
C GLY A 22 -7.22 -6.70 -4.61
N TRP A 23 -6.79 -5.97 -3.59
CA TRP A 23 -7.69 -5.46 -2.56
C TRP A 23 -8.75 -4.52 -3.16
N ALA A 24 -8.35 -3.55 -3.99
CA ALA A 24 -9.30 -2.63 -4.63
C ALA A 24 -10.32 -3.37 -5.52
N ALA A 25 -9.87 -4.37 -6.29
CA ALA A 25 -10.74 -5.22 -7.08
C ALA A 25 -11.75 -5.97 -6.20
N LEU A 26 -11.30 -6.57 -5.08
CA LEU A 26 -12.16 -7.27 -4.13
C LEU A 26 -13.17 -6.34 -3.44
N VAL A 27 -12.83 -5.07 -3.21
CA VAL A 27 -13.78 -4.06 -2.71
C VAL A 27 -14.83 -3.73 -3.78
N LEU A 28 -14.43 -3.61 -5.05
CA LEU A 28 -15.34 -3.32 -6.17
C LEU A 28 -16.36 -4.45 -6.39
N VAL A 29 -15.93 -5.71 -6.35
CA VAL A 29 -16.81 -6.87 -6.58
C VAL A 29 -17.55 -7.35 -5.33
N ALA A 30 -17.29 -6.76 -4.16
CA ALA A 30 -17.98 -7.15 -2.93
C ALA A 30 -19.51 -7.03 -3.10
N PRO A 31 -20.31 -8.04 -2.72
CA PRO A 31 -21.76 -8.04 -2.92
C PRO A 31 -22.45 -6.91 -2.14
N LYS A 32 -23.61 -6.48 -2.64
CA LYS A 32 -24.56 -5.59 -1.94
C LYS A 32 -25.81 -6.40 -1.56
N PRO A 33 -26.26 -6.39 -0.29
CA PRO A 33 -25.59 -5.83 0.88
C PRO A 33 -24.31 -6.61 1.25
N VAL A 34 -23.38 -5.95 1.93
CA VAL A 34 -22.17 -6.63 2.42
C VAL A 34 -22.57 -7.61 3.54
N PRO A 35 -22.06 -8.85 3.56
CA PRO A 35 -22.39 -9.81 4.60
C PRO A 35 -22.12 -9.28 6.00
N ALA A 36 -23.01 -9.56 6.95
CA ALA A 36 -22.85 -9.16 8.36
C ALA A 36 -21.58 -9.73 9.02
N THR A 37 -21.01 -10.79 8.44
CA THR A 37 -19.74 -11.41 8.85
C THR A 37 -18.49 -10.60 8.47
N GLY A 38 -18.66 -9.50 7.74
CA GLY A 38 -17.59 -8.59 7.33
C GLY A 38 -16.74 -9.14 6.18
N PRO A 39 -15.47 -8.70 6.05
CA PRO A 39 -14.61 -9.12 4.94
C PRO A 39 -14.30 -10.63 4.98
N SER A 40 -14.33 -11.28 3.82
CA SER A 40 -14.02 -12.70 3.65
C SER A 40 -12.56 -13.05 4.01
N PRO A 41 -12.21 -14.33 4.26
CA PRO A 41 -10.83 -14.73 4.51
C PRO A 41 -9.86 -14.31 3.41
N LEU A 42 -10.26 -14.45 2.14
CA LEU A 42 -9.48 -13.99 0.99
C LEU A 42 -9.25 -12.47 1.03
N GLN A 43 -10.31 -11.68 1.28
CA GLN A 43 -10.22 -10.23 1.43
C GLN A 43 -9.26 -9.83 2.54
N ARG A 44 -9.29 -10.53 3.68
CA ARG A 44 -8.38 -10.30 4.81
C ARG A 44 -6.94 -10.64 4.45
N GLY A 45 -6.71 -11.76 3.76
CA GLY A 45 -5.38 -12.19 3.31
C GLY A 45 -4.76 -11.21 2.33
N VAL A 46 -5.50 -10.81 1.29
CA VAL A 46 -5.04 -9.85 0.28
C VAL A 46 -4.76 -8.47 0.90
N TYR A 47 -5.66 -7.98 1.75
CA TYR A 47 -5.45 -6.74 2.51
C TYR A 47 -4.22 -6.84 3.42
N GLY A 48 -4.09 -7.91 4.19
CA GLY A 48 -2.96 -8.13 5.10
C GLY A 48 -1.63 -8.17 4.35
N GLY A 49 -1.59 -8.86 3.21
CA GLY A 49 -0.45 -8.88 2.32
C GLY A 49 -0.10 -7.50 1.76
N ALA A 50 -1.10 -6.73 1.29
CA ALA A 50 -0.90 -5.38 0.79
C ALA A 50 -0.26 -4.47 1.85
N MET A 51 -0.78 -4.51 3.08
CA MET A 51 -0.27 -3.72 4.20
C MET A 51 1.12 -4.18 4.64
N GLY A 52 1.34 -5.49 4.73
CA GLY A 52 2.62 -6.07 5.12
C GLY A 52 3.74 -5.74 4.13
N MET A 53 3.49 -5.93 2.83
CA MET A 53 4.48 -5.63 1.78
C MET A 53 4.76 -4.14 1.70
N THR A 54 3.74 -3.27 1.78
CA THR A 54 3.95 -1.81 1.81
C THR A 54 4.73 -1.37 3.04
N GLY A 55 4.51 -2.00 4.20
CA GLY A 55 5.29 -1.77 5.41
C GLY A 55 6.76 -2.16 5.24
N LEU A 56 7.05 -3.31 4.63
CA LEU A 56 8.41 -3.74 4.32
C LEU A 56 9.13 -2.78 3.36
N VAL A 57 8.43 -2.26 2.36
CA VAL A 57 8.94 -1.22 1.45
C VAL A 57 9.32 0.03 2.24
N GLY A 58 8.42 0.54 3.08
CA GLY A 58 8.69 1.72 3.91
C GLY A 58 9.87 1.53 4.86
N LEU A 59 9.98 0.36 5.50
CA LEU A 59 11.11 0.02 6.38
C LEU A 59 12.43 -0.04 5.62
N LEU A 60 12.48 -0.72 4.46
CA LEU A 60 13.68 -0.76 3.63
C LEU A 60 14.08 0.63 3.11
N GLY A 61 13.11 1.44 2.69
CA GLY A 61 13.36 2.82 2.28
C GLY A 61 13.95 3.66 3.42
N LEU A 62 13.45 3.48 4.65
CA LEU A 62 14.01 4.15 5.83
C LEU A 62 15.43 3.67 6.14
N VAL A 63 15.72 2.37 6.02
CA VAL A 63 17.07 1.84 6.19
C VAL A 63 18.02 2.45 5.14
N MET A 64 17.59 2.58 3.89
CA MET A 64 18.39 3.23 2.83
C MET A 64 18.63 4.73 3.10
N VAL A 65 17.67 5.42 3.72
CA VAL A 65 17.88 6.79 4.24
C VAL A 65 18.98 6.80 5.30
N MET A 66 18.94 5.89 6.28
CA MET A 66 19.92 5.84 7.37
C MET A 66 21.34 5.45 6.90
N MET A 67 21.45 4.72 5.79
CA MET A 67 22.73 4.41 5.16
C MET A 67 23.36 5.61 4.43
N GLY A 68 22.70 6.78 4.41
CA GLY A 68 23.22 8.04 3.87
C GLY A 68 22.89 8.28 2.40
N ASN A 69 22.47 7.25 1.65
CA ASN A 69 22.20 7.38 0.22
C ASN A 69 20.98 8.26 -0.09
N TRP A 70 19.96 8.27 0.78
CA TRP A 70 18.67 8.95 0.52
C TRP A 70 18.34 10.08 1.50
N ALA A 71 19.14 10.31 2.54
CA ALA A 71 18.81 11.26 3.62
C ALA A 71 18.64 12.71 3.15
N GLY A 72 19.48 13.17 2.22
CA GLY A 72 19.37 14.50 1.63
C GLY A 72 18.28 14.62 0.55
N ALA A 73 17.60 13.52 0.21
CA ALA A 73 16.70 13.49 -0.92
C ALA A 73 15.24 13.65 -0.46
N GLY A 74 14.61 14.77 -0.84
CA GLY A 74 13.24 15.09 -0.45
C GLY A 74 12.22 13.99 -0.81
N PHE A 75 12.47 13.22 -1.86
CA PHE A 75 11.60 12.13 -2.29
C PHE A 75 11.42 11.03 -1.23
N ALA A 76 12.44 10.76 -0.41
CA ALA A 76 12.39 9.67 0.55
C ALA A 76 11.36 9.97 1.65
N TRP A 77 11.33 11.22 2.12
CA TRP A 77 10.38 11.70 3.11
C TRP A 77 8.96 11.81 2.55
N VAL A 78 8.81 12.30 1.32
CA VAL A 78 7.50 12.36 0.64
C VAL A 78 6.94 10.96 0.43
N GLY A 79 7.75 10.01 -0.02
CA GLY A 79 7.30 8.63 -0.19
C GLY A 79 6.95 7.95 1.13
N LEU A 80 7.67 8.23 2.23
CA LEU A 80 7.30 7.74 3.56
C LEU A 80 5.92 8.27 4.00
N MET A 81 5.63 9.56 3.74
CA MET A 81 4.30 10.12 3.99
C MET A 81 3.22 9.42 3.15
N LEU A 82 3.50 9.13 1.88
CA LEU A 82 2.59 8.39 1.01
C LEU A 82 2.33 6.96 1.50
N VAL A 83 3.35 6.27 2.03
CA VAL A 83 3.21 4.95 2.68
C VAL A 83 2.29 5.02 3.90
N VAL A 84 2.41 6.06 4.72
CA VAL A 84 1.50 6.27 5.86
C VAL A 84 0.07 6.54 5.39
N LEU A 85 -0.10 7.41 4.39
CA LEU A 85 -1.41 7.71 3.80
C LEU A 85 -2.05 6.46 3.19
N HIS A 86 -1.27 5.61 2.53
CA HIS A 86 -1.69 4.31 2.03
C HIS A 86 -2.25 3.44 3.16
N ALA A 87 -1.52 3.32 4.27
CA ALA A 87 -1.93 2.52 5.41
C ALA A 87 -3.25 3.03 6.03
N VAL A 88 -3.39 4.36 6.17
CA VAL A 88 -4.61 4.99 6.68
C VAL A 88 -5.79 4.78 5.73
N ALA A 89 -5.59 4.99 4.44
CA ALA A 89 -6.62 4.79 3.41
C ALA A 89 -7.10 3.32 3.38
N GLY A 90 -6.17 2.36 3.40
CA GLY A 90 -6.48 0.94 3.44
C GLY A 90 -7.24 0.53 4.70
N ALA A 91 -6.77 0.95 5.88
CA ALA A 91 -7.45 0.65 7.13
C ALA A 91 -8.88 1.20 7.16
N ARG A 92 -9.07 2.43 6.66
CA ARG A 92 -10.40 3.05 6.56
C ARG A 92 -11.27 2.37 5.50
N SER A 93 -10.70 1.95 4.36
CA SER A 93 -11.42 1.21 3.32
C SER A 93 -11.96 -0.12 3.86
N ARG A 94 -11.11 -0.88 4.55
CA ARG A 94 -11.51 -2.16 5.19
C ARG A 94 -12.62 -1.95 6.23
N ARG A 95 -12.51 -0.94 7.08
CA ARG A 95 -13.55 -0.60 8.07
C ARG A 95 -14.86 -0.19 7.40
N ALA A 96 -14.79 0.64 6.35
CA ALA A 96 -15.97 1.04 5.59
C ALA A 96 -16.65 -0.18 4.94
N LEU A 97 -15.89 -1.10 4.35
CA LEU A 97 -16.42 -2.34 3.79
C LEU A 97 -17.11 -3.18 4.87
N ALA A 98 -16.47 -3.37 6.02
CA ALA A 98 -17.04 -4.12 7.14
C ALA A 98 -18.34 -3.50 7.69
N SER A 99 -18.50 -2.17 7.61
CA SER A 99 -19.71 -1.46 8.00
C SER A 99 -20.81 -1.41 6.92
N GLY A 100 -20.61 -2.06 5.77
CA GLY A 100 -21.55 -2.02 4.65
C GLY A 100 -21.50 -0.74 3.80
N ALA A 101 -20.66 0.24 4.15
CA ALA A 101 -20.48 1.50 3.43
C ALA A 101 -19.65 1.33 2.14
N LYS A 102 -20.14 0.54 1.17
CA LYS A 102 -19.39 0.15 -0.04
C LYS A 102 -18.85 1.33 -0.84
N SER A 103 -19.65 2.38 -1.07
CA SER A 103 -19.20 3.57 -1.82
C SER A 103 -17.97 4.21 -1.16
N ARG A 104 -18.01 4.40 0.16
CA ARG A 104 -16.88 4.92 0.95
C ARG A 104 -15.67 3.97 0.90
N ALA A 105 -15.91 2.66 0.99
CA ALA A 105 -14.86 1.66 0.88
C ALA A 105 -14.11 1.75 -0.46
N THR A 106 -14.86 1.90 -1.56
CA THR A 106 -14.32 2.04 -2.91
C THR A 106 -13.49 3.31 -3.08
N VAL A 107 -13.99 4.47 -2.64
CA VAL A 107 -13.23 5.74 -2.71
C VAL A 107 -11.92 5.63 -1.93
N LEU A 108 -11.96 5.05 -0.73
CA LEU A 108 -10.77 4.86 0.09
C LEU A 108 -9.79 3.83 -0.50
N ALA A 109 -10.28 2.78 -1.15
CA ALA A 109 -9.43 1.83 -1.86
C ALA A 109 -8.77 2.47 -3.08
N ALA A 110 -9.49 3.33 -3.81
CA ALA A 110 -8.91 4.10 -4.91
C ALA A 110 -7.83 5.08 -4.42
N LEU A 111 -8.06 5.76 -3.29
CA LEU A 111 -7.05 6.61 -2.66
C LEU A 111 -5.83 5.79 -2.22
N GLN A 112 -6.04 4.61 -1.64
CA GLN A 112 -4.97 3.69 -1.26
C GLN A 112 -4.12 3.29 -2.47
N VAL A 113 -4.75 2.93 -3.59
CA VAL A 113 -4.05 2.64 -4.86
C VAL A 113 -3.27 3.86 -5.35
N LEU A 114 -3.89 5.04 -5.38
CA LEU A 114 -3.25 6.27 -5.82
C LEU A 114 -1.98 6.60 -5.01
N THR A 115 -2.08 6.54 -3.68
CA THR A 115 -0.92 6.79 -2.80
C THR A 115 0.22 5.80 -3.03
N LEU A 116 -0.10 4.52 -3.29
CA LEU A 116 0.92 3.52 -3.60
C LEU A 116 1.56 3.75 -4.97
N LEU A 117 0.79 4.09 -5.99
CA LEU A 117 1.30 4.43 -7.32
C LEU A 117 2.25 5.62 -7.26
N LEU A 118 1.88 6.67 -6.52
CA LEU A 118 2.74 7.84 -6.31
C LEU A 118 4.01 7.47 -5.54
N SER A 119 3.90 6.65 -4.49
CA SER A 119 5.05 6.18 -3.72
C SER A 119 5.99 5.33 -4.57
N TRP A 120 5.45 4.44 -5.40
CA TRP A 120 6.22 3.59 -6.32
C TRP A 120 6.88 4.43 -7.41
N TRP A 121 6.15 5.39 -8.00
CA TRP A 121 6.70 6.28 -9.00
C TRP A 121 7.87 7.10 -8.45
N LEU A 122 7.71 7.65 -7.24
CA LEU A 122 8.77 8.39 -6.57
C LEU A 122 9.93 7.46 -6.20
N MET A 123 9.72 6.35 -5.49
CA MET A 123 10.81 5.62 -4.84
C MET A 123 11.43 4.50 -5.70
N VAL A 124 10.82 4.15 -6.83
CA VAL A 124 11.24 3.01 -7.66
C VAL A 124 11.34 3.37 -9.14
N ALA A 125 10.30 3.97 -9.72
CA ALA A 125 10.22 4.15 -11.18
C ALA A 125 11.04 5.34 -11.69
N LYS A 126 11.15 6.39 -10.89
CA LYS A 126 12.00 7.54 -11.18
C LYS A 126 13.29 7.35 -10.39
N PRO A 127 14.38 6.84 -11.02
CA PRO A 127 15.66 6.84 -10.36
C PRO A 127 16.10 8.30 -10.32
N PHE A 128 16.10 8.89 -9.14
CA PHE A 128 16.95 10.04 -8.89
C PHE A 128 18.38 9.54 -8.82
#